data_AF-R8BD96-F1
#
_entry.id   AF-R8BD96-F1
#
_cell.length_a   1.000
_cell.length_b   1.000
_cell.length_c   1.000
_cell.angle_alpha   90.00
_cell.angle_beta   90.00
_cell.angle_gamma   90.00
#
_symmetry.space_group_name_H-M   'P 1'
#
loop_
_entity.id
_entity.type
_entity.pdbx_description
1 polymer ?
#
loop_
_entity_poly.entity_id
_entity_poly.type
_entity_poly.pdbx_seq_one_letter_code
_entity_poly.pdbx_strand_id
1 'polypeptide(L)'
;MSRRDRDREEELRENIRKEIEEELRAAKELISEGDGKTALLSTSSFSGRTLTSEELNAIVASDEFVDFFERSTKVIEKALDQYDILTDYTLQAHEIDEDEDQGNTGGKGRRKVREIRQFYDERWSKKRMISAIDFSPKFQELLLASYTKNPSAPHDPDGIVQVWNLNLHDRPEFVFHAQSDILTAKFSPFHPNLIIGGAYSGQVLLWDTRAKSAPVQKTPLTGYGHTHPVYAVDIVGTQNANNIISCSTDGAVCGWSVDMLAQPQESLILTTPPPSKTEDLSPTCLAFPQADPTFFLVGSEEGTIYPCHRYDRAGAKAGVDARVSYKGHAAPVMSVDFHPARGPVDLGDLVLSSSLDWSVKLWKVRAPAATSTISGVGALGEGAVSPLMEFIREDVVYDAAWSPVKPGVFSLVDGAGWLELWDITVETEEPVARISPSPRKDGRTMLSKSLNKITWEQQEGKRLATGGIDGSLTVFEVGPDLGGKESLKNEEWTNVKKLVNRVEAVGVNGVTGV
;
A
#
# COMPACT_ATOMS: atom_id res chain seq x y z
N MET A 1 37.04 -23.07 -1.88
CA MET A 1 37.49 -23.90 -3.02
C MET A 1 38.68 -23.22 -3.69
N SER A 2 39.68 -23.98 -4.11
CA SER A 2 40.95 -23.47 -4.63
C SER A 2 40.75 -22.80 -5.99
N ARG A 3 41.46 -21.68 -6.26
CA ARG A 3 41.35 -20.94 -7.54
C ARG A 3 41.56 -21.85 -8.77
N ARG A 4 42.41 -22.87 -8.64
CA ARG A 4 42.67 -23.86 -9.69
C ARG A 4 41.47 -24.75 -10.04
N ASP A 5 40.57 -24.99 -9.10
CA ASP A 5 39.38 -25.80 -9.36
C ASP A 5 38.34 -24.98 -10.12
N ARG A 6 38.25 -23.68 -9.79
CA ARG A 6 37.36 -22.73 -10.48
C ARG A 6 37.77 -22.48 -11.92
N ASP A 7 39.08 -22.34 -12.17
CA ASP A 7 39.62 -22.13 -13.52
C ASP A 7 39.40 -23.38 -14.40
N ARG A 8 39.55 -24.59 -13.84
CA ARG A 8 39.24 -25.85 -14.55
C ARG A 8 37.75 -26.00 -14.83
N GLU A 9 36.91 -25.57 -13.91
CA GLU A 9 35.46 -25.62 -14.06
C GLU A 9 34.97 -24.63 -15.14
N GLU A 10 35.57 -23.44 -15.21
CA GLU A 10 35.32 -22.45 -16.28
C GLU A 10 35.78 -22.96 -17.66
N GLU A 11 36.96 -23.60 -17.75
CA GLU A 11 37.45 -24.21 -19.00
C GLU A 11 36.54 -25.37 -19.48
N LEU A 12 36.05 -26.21 -18.56
CA LEU A 12 35.13 -27.30 -18.90
C LEU A 12 33.79 -26.76 -19.42
N ARG A 13 33.30 -25.67 -18.81
CA ARG A 13 32.06 -24.99 -19.20
C ARG A 13 32.16 -24.36 -20.59
N GLU A 14 33.30 -23.76 -20.95
CA GLU A 14 33.48 -23.20 -22.29
C GLU A 14 33.54 -24.28 -23.39
N ASN A 15 34.13 -25.43 -23.10
CA ASN A 15 34.19 -26.53 -24.06
C ASN A 15 32.81 -27.14 -24.33
N ILE A 16 31.99 -27.36 -23.28
CA ILE A 16 30.63 -27.89 -23.43
C ILE A 16 29.75 -26.92 -24.23
N ARG A 17 29.90 -25.61 -24.01
CA ARG A 17 29.13 -24.60 -24.76
C ARG A 17 29.46 -24.61 -26.25
N LYS A 18 30.74 -24.79 -26.60
CA LYS A 18 31.18 -24.90 -28.01
C LYS A 18 30.67 -26.18 -28.66
N GLU A 19 30.68 -27.30 -27.94
CA GLU A 19 30.18 -28.59 -28.44
C GLU A 19 28.66 -28.54 -28.70
N ILE A 20 27.89 -27.93 -27.79
CA ILE A 20 26.43 -27.74 -27.97
C ILE A 20 26.13 -26.79 -29.14
N GLU A 21 26.91 -25.72 -29.34
CA GLU A 21 26.71 -24.79 -30.45
C GLU A 21 27.03 -25.43 -31.81
N GLU A 22 28.04 -26.32 -31.85
CA GLU A 22 28.44 -27.07 -33.04
C GLU A 22 27.41 -28.14 -33.40
N GLU A 23 26.85 -28.86 -32.41
CA GLU A 23 25.74 -29.80 -32.63
C GLU A 23 24.44 -29.09 -33.07
N LEU A 24 24.14 -27.91 -32.52
CA LEU A 24 22.97 -27.14 -32.91
C LEU A 24 23.10 -26.54 -34.33
N ARG A 25 24.33 -26.28 -34.77
CA ARG A 25 24.65 -25.86 -36.14
C ARG A 25 24.53 -27.03 -37.13
N ALA A 26 25.03 -28.21 -36.76
CA ALA A 26 24.88 -29.44 -37.55
C ALA A 26 23.40 -29.85 -37.68
N ALA A 27 22.61 -29.73 -36.60
CA ALA A 27 21.17 -29.98 -36.64
C ALA A 27 20.42 -28.99 -37.56
N LYS A 28 20.85 -27.72 -37.62
CA LYS A 28 20.28 -26.73 -38.55
C LYS A 28 20.65 -27.00 -40.01
N GLU A 29 21.86 -27.48 -40.29
CA GLU A 29 22.26 -27.90 -41.64
C GLU A 29 21.49 -29.14 -42.11
N LEU A 30 21.26 -30.11 -41.22
CA LEU A 30 20.43 -31.29 -41.51
C LEU A 30 18.95 -30.96 -41.77
N ILE A 31 18.43 -29.88 -41.17
CA ILE A 31 17.08 -29.37 -41.43
C ILE A 31 17.02 -28.58 -42.76
N SER A 32 18.15 -28.02 -43.22
CA SER A 32 18.23 -27.25 -44.47
C SER A 32 18.32 -28.11 -45.74
N GLU A 33 18.82 -29.35 -45.66
CA GLU A 33 19.07 -30.20 -46.84
C GLU A 33 17.96 -31.24 -47.16
N GLY A 34 16.84 -31.29 -46.44
CA GLY A 34 15.82 -32.32 -46.65
C GLY A 34 14.37 -31.82 -46.67
N ASP A 35 13.80 -31.62 -47.87
CA ASP A 35 12.36 -31.44 -48.06
C ASP A 35 11.65 -32.78 -48.38
N GLY A 36 10.51 -33.00 -47.72
CA GLY A 36 9.39 -33.80 -48.22
C GLY A 36 9.51 -35.33 -48.30
N LYS A 37 9.36 -36.03 -47.17
CA LYS A 37 8.52 -37.24 -47.07
C LYS A 37 8.26 -37.65 -45.63
N THR A 38 6.99 -37.65 -45.26
CA THR A 38 6.37 -38.27 -44.09
C THR A 38 6.72 -39.77 -44.02
N ALA A 39 7.84 -40.08 -43.38
CA ALA A 39 8.11 -41.41 -42.86
C ALA A 39 7.93 -41.34 -41.34
N LEU A 40 6.97 -42.14 -40.86
CA LEU A 40 6.70 -42.52 -39.47
C LEU A 40 7.75 -42.00 -38.49
N LEU A 41 7.33 -41.10 -37.61
CA LEU A 41 8.02 -40.72 -36.39
C LEU A 41 8.41 -42.00 -35.65
N SER A 42 9.58 -42.55 -35.97
CA SER A 42 10.31 -43.38 -35.06
C SER A 42 10.46 -42.50 -33.84
N THR A 43 9.92 -42.97 -32.74
CA THR A 43 10.34 -42.61 -31.40
C THR A 43 11.85 -42.85 -31.33
N SER A 44 12.64 -41.95 -31.92
CA SER A 44 13.99 -41.69 -31.48
C SER A 44 13.81 -41.13 -30.09
N SER A 45 13.67 -42.08 -29.15
CA SER A 45 13.94 -41.87 -27.76
C SER A 45 15.18 -41.01 -27.71
N PHE A 46 15.03 -39.75 -27.33
CA PHE A 46 16.04 -39.09 -26.53
C PHE A 46 16.18 -40.01 -25.31
N SER A 47 17.00 -41.07 -25.45
CA SER A 47 17.38 -41.91 -24.34
C SER A 47 18.14 -40.95 -23.46
N GLY A 48 17.46 -40.43 -22.43
CA GLY A 48 17.98 -39.38 -21.57
C GLY A 48 19.36 -39.82 -21.15
N ARG A 49 20.39 -39.12 -21.64
CA ARG A 49 21.76 -39.32 -21.19
C ARG A 49 21.68 -39.16 -19.67
N THR A 50 21.89 -40.24 -18.93
CA THR A 50 21.84 -40.20 -17.48
C THR A 50 23.03 -39.36 -17.04
N LEU A 51 22.78 -38.09 -16.79
CA LEU A 51 23.76 -37.14 -16.28
C LEU A 51 24.41 -37.73 -15.04
N THR A 52 25.73 -37.64 -14.98
CA THR A 52 26.49 -38.05 -13.79
C THR A 52 26.07 -37.19 -12.59
N SER A 53 26.27 -37.69 -11.37
CA SER A 53 25.88 -36.97 -10.15
C SER A 53 26.53 -35.58 -10.01
N GLU A 54 27.72 -35.41 -10.59
CA GLU A 54 28.42 -34.11 -10.61
C GLU A 54 27.78 -33.13 -11.60
N GLU A 55 27.39 -33.59 -12.79
CA GLU A 55 26.67 -32.78 -13.77
C GLU A 55 25.27 -32.40 -13.26
N LEU A 56 24.60 -33.30 -12.54
CA LEU A 56 23.29 -33.04 -11.94
C LEU A 56 23.39 -31.95 -10.85
N ASN A 57 24.41 -32.02 -10.00
CA ASN A 57 24.68 -30.98 -9.00
C ASN A 57 25.05 -29.64 -9.66
N ALA A 58 25.79 -29.64 -10.76
CA ALA A 58 26.13 -28.44 -11.51
C ALA A 58 24.90 -27.79 -12.17
N ILE A 59 23.97 -28.60 -12.69
CA ILE A 59 22.70 -28.12 -13.26
C ILE A 59 21.79 -27.59 -12.15
N VAL A 60 21.67 -28.29 -11.02
CA VAL A 60 20.84 -27.85 -9.88
C VAL A 60 21.37 -26.53 -9.29
N ALA A 61 22.68 -26.33 -9.31
CA ALA A 61 23.31 -25.08 -8.88
C ALA A 61 23.31 -23.98 -9.94
N SER A 62 22.84 -24.24 -11.17
CA SER A 62 22.80 -23.24 -12.22
C SER A 62 21.67 -22.23 -11.96
N ASP A 63 22.00 -20.94 -12.10
CA ASP A 63 21.03 -19.85 -11.87
C ASP A 63 19.82 -19.94 -12.81
N GLU A 64 20.01 -20.44 -14.03
CA GLU A 64 18.93 -20.64 -15.00
C GLU A 64 17.97 -21.76 -14.57
N PHE A 65 18.50 -22.86 -14.02
CA PHE A 65 17.68 -23.92 -13.46
C PHE A 65 16.97 -23.47 -12.19
N VAL A 66 17.63 -22.73 -11.30
CA VAL A 66 16.99 -22.16 -10.11
C VAL A 66 15.87 -21.21 -10.52
N ASP A 67 16.10 -20.34 -11.50
CA ASP A 67 15.08 -19.43 -12.04
C ASP A 67 13.88 -20.17 -12.67
N PHE A 68 14.16 -21.23 -13.42
CA PHE A 68 13.12 -22.08 -13.99
C PHE A 68 12.35 -22.82 -12.90
N PHE A 69 13.07 -23.45 -11.96
CA PHE A 69 12.50 -24.20 -10.85
C PHE A 69 11.64 -23.31 -9.97
N GLU A 70 12.09 -22.09 -9.64
CA GLU A 70 11.31 -21.11 -8.89
C GLU A 70 10.01 -20.75 -9.63
N ARG A 71 10.08 -20.46 -10.93
CA ARG A 71 8.89 -20.14 -11.74
C ARG A 71 7.91 -21.32 -11.79
N SER A 72 8.40 -22.51 -12.07
CA SER A 72 7.58 -23.73 -12.14
C SER A 72 6.96 -24.06 -10.78
N THR A 73 7.72 -23.96 -9.70
CA THR A 73 7.22 -24.22 -8.35
C THR A 73 6.17 -23.17 -7.96
N LYS A 74 6.33 -21.91 -8.36
CA LYS A 74 5.32 -20.86 -8.12
C LYS A 74 3.99 -21.18 -8.79
N VAL A 75 4.04 -21.64 -10.04
CA VAL A 75 2.83 -22.05 -10.77
C VAL A 75 2.18 -23.28 -10.13
N ILE A 76 3.00 -24.26 -9.71
CA ILE A 76 2.50 -25.49 -9.07
C ILE A 76 1.86 -25.17 -7.72
N GLU A 77 2.49 -24.37 -6.87
CA GLU A 77 1.91 -23.95 -5.57
C GLU A 77 0.61 -23.17 -5.75
N LYS A 78 0.56 -22.26 -6.74
CA LYS A 78 -0.66 -21.54 -7.09
C LYS A 78 -1.80 -22.48 -7.50
N ALA A 79 -1.48 -23.61 -8.13
CA ALA A 79 -2.46 -24.63 -8.49
C ALA A 79 -2.81 -25.56 -7.32
N LEU A 80 -1.86 -25.84 -6.42
CA LEU A 80 -2.05 -26.73 -5.28
C LEU A 80 -3.01 -26.14 -4.25
N ASP A 81 -2.99 -24.83 -4.06
CA ASP A 81 -3.84 -24.12 -3.10
C ASP A 81 -5.34 -24.09 -3.50
N GLN A 82 -5.68 -24.41 -4.75
CA GLN A 82 -7.08 -24.49 -5.16
C GLN A 82 -7.82 -25.72 -4.61
N TYR A 83 -7.13 -26.65 -3.94
CA TYR A 83 -7.73 -27.89 -3.43
C TYR A 83 -7.31 -28.19 -1.99
N ASP A 84 -8.01 -27.61 -1.02
CA ASP A 84 -8.03 -28.16 0.33
C ASP A 84 -9.10 -29.26 0.44
N ILE A 85 -8.67 -30.49 0.17
CA ILE A 85 -9.48 -31.71 0.27
C ILE A 85 -9.79 -32.10 1.73
N LEU A 86 -9.15 -31.43 2.71
CA LEU A 86 -9.32 -31.63 4.14
C LEU A 86 -10.25 -30.58 4.78
N THR A 87 -10.79 -29.65 4.00
CA THR A 87 -11.84 -28.75 4.48
C THR A 87 -13.07 -29.57 4.86
N ASP A 88 -13.22 -29.84 6.16
CA ASP A 88 -14.31 -30.64 6.67
C ASP A 88 -15.61 -29.81 6.64
N TYR A 89 -16.37 -29.94 5.55
CA TYR A 89 -17.67 -29.28 5.39
C TYR A 89 -18.71 -29.73 6.44
N THR A 90 -18.39 -30.74 7.26
CA THR A 90 -19.28 -31.19 8.36
C THR A 90 -19.06 -30.41 9.67
N LEU A 91 -17.91 -29.73 9.83
CA LEU A 91 -17.60 -28.93 11.03
C LEU A 91 -18.11 -27.47 10.95
N GLN A 92 -18.40 -26.95 9.75
CA GLN A 92 -19.01 -25.62 9.58
C GLN A 92 -20.40 -25.47 10.23
N ALA A 93 -21.04 -26.56 10.64
CA ALA A 93 -22.30 -26.52 11.38
C ALA A 93 -22.12 -26.37 12.91
N HIS A 94 -20.90 -26.45 13.44
CA HIS A 94 -20.64 -26.50 14.89
C HIS A 94 -19.68 -25.41 15.44
N GLU A 95 -19.14 -24.53 14.59
CA GLU A 95 -18.33 -23.36 15.00
C GLU A 95 -19.19 -22.09 15.13
N ILE A 96 -20.27 -22.12 15.93
CA ILE A 96 -21.01 -20.88 16.27
C ILE A 96 -20.57 -20.28 17.60
N ASP A 97 -19.89 -21.01 18.50
CA ASP A 97 -19.70 -20.55 19.89
C ASP A 97 -18.25 -20.67 20.46
N GLU A 98 -17.18 -20.66 19.64
CA GLU A 98 -15.79 -20.60 20.16
C GLU A 98 -15.09 -19.24 19.93
N ASP A 99 -15.70 -18.29 19.21
CA ASP A 99 -15.15 -16.94 18.99
C ASP A 99 -15.31 -15.99 20.22
N GLU A 100 -16.02 -16.41 21.29
CA GLU A 100 -16.27 -15.56 22.48
C GLU A 100 -15.05 -15.41 23.42
N ASP A 101 -14.05 -16.31 23.37
CA ASP A 101 -12.92 -16.31 24.31
C ASP A 101 -11.78 -15.33 23.96
N GLN A 102 -11.82 -14.66 22.79
CA GLN A 102 -10.78 -13.69 22.36
C GLN A 102 -11.21 -12.22 22.33
N GLY A 103 -12.43 -11.87 22.77
CA GLY A 103 -12.91 -10.48 22.76
C GLY A 103 -13.07 -9.90 21.34
N ASN A 104 -12.94 -10.72 20.30
CA ASN A 104 -13.22 -10.33 18.93
C ASN A 104 -14.74 -10.21 18.76
N THR A 105 -15.29 -9.00 18.91
CA THR A 105 -16.62 -8.67 18.39
C THR A 105 -16.54 -8.54 16.87
N GLY A 106 -16.25 -9.66 16.21
CA GLY A 106 -16.07 -9.78 14.76
C GLY A 106 -17.36 -9.60 13.96
N GLY A 107 -18.37 -8.89 14.49
CA GLY A 107 -19.68 -8.61 13.88
C GLY A 107 -20.61 -9.82 13.83
N LYS A 108 -21.89 -9.64 14.19
CA LYS A 108 -22.91 -10.70 14.08
C LYS A 108 -23.45 -10.79 12.64
N GLY A 109 -23.47 -11.99 12.06
CA GLY A 109 -24.12 -12.28 10.77
C GLY A 109 -23.45 -11.64 9.55
N ARG A 110 -24.20 -10.84 8.77
CA ARG A 110 -23.76 -10.25 7.49
C ARG A 110 -22.68 -9.16 7.62
N ARG A 111 -22.39 -8.74 8.85
CA ARG A 111 -21.31 -7.80 9.21
C ARG A 111 -20.08 -8.53 9.76
N LYS A 112 -19.97 -9.85 9.58
CA LYS A 112 -18.83 -10.63 10.06
C LYS A 112 -17.55 -10.22 9.34
N VAL A 113 -16.48 -10.01 10.08
CA VAL A 113 -15.11 -9.86 9.55
C VAL A 113 -14.37 -11.15 9.80
N ARG A 114 -13.79 -11.73 8.76
CA ARG A 114 -13.07 -13.01 8.85
C ARG A 114 -11.63 -12.82 8.44
N GLU A 115 -10.69 -13.30 9.25
CA GLU A 115 -9.29 -13.40 8.84
C GLU A 115 -9.18 -14.42 7.70
N ILE A 116 -8.72 -13.98 6.53
CA ILE A 116 -8.50 -14.88 5.39
C ILE A 116 -7.13 -15.54 5.57
N ARG A 117 -6.08 -14.71 5.62
CA ARG A 117 -4.69 -15.15 5.54
C ARG A 117 -3.78 -14.18 6.27
N GLN A 118 -2.72 -14.73 6.85
CA GLN A 118 -1.60 -14.00 7.43
C GLN A 118 -0.31 -14.37 6.69
N PHE A 119 0.40 -13.37 6.19
CA PHE A 119 1.65 -13.53 5.47
C PHE A 119 2.85 -13.25 6.38
N TYR A 120 3.86 -14.12 6.26
CA TYR A 120 5.15 -13.98 6.93
C TYR A 120 6.22 -14.70 6.17
N ASP A 121 7.39 -14.08 6.03
CA ASP A 121 8.59 -14.81 5.67
C ASP A 121 9.57 -14.80 6.85
N GLU A 122 10.02 -15.98 7.29
CA GLU A 122 10.99 -16.09 8.37
C GLU A 122 12.34 -15.45 7.99
N ARG A 123 12.72 -15.50 6.72
CA ARG A 123 14.00 -14.95 6.26
C ARG A 123 13.96 -13.43 6.22
N TRP A 124 12.91 -12.88 5.61
CA TRP A 124 12.88 -11.46 5.29
C TRP A 124 12.06 -10.61 6.25
N SER A 125 11.01 -11.14 6.87
CA SER A 125 10.07 -10.36 7.71
C SER A 125 10.43 -10.38 9.20
N LYS A 126 11.44 -11.14 9.62
CA LYS A 126 11.83 -11.29 11.03
C LYS A 126 12.35 -10.00 11.63
N LYS A 127 11.68 -9.53 12.70
CA LYS A 127 11.99 -8.28 13.44
C LYS A 127 12.01 -7.02 12.56
N ARG A 128 11.30 -7.04 11.43
CA ARG A 128 11.07 -5.85 10.62
C ARG A 128 9.63 -5.40 10.82
N MET A 129 9.42 -4.10 10.99
CA MET A 129 8.08 -3.54 11.05
C MET A 129 7.59 -3.20 9.65
N ILE A 130 6.28 -3.32 9.43
CA ILE A 130 5.65 -2.88 8.19
C ILE A 130 5.41 -1.37 8.26
N SER A 131 5.86 -0.65 7.24
CA SER A 131 5.76 0.81 7.14
C SER A 131 4.63 1.29 6.23
N ALA A 132 4.34 0.54 5.16
CA ALA A 132 3.24 0.81 4.23
C ALA A 132 2.78 -0.48 3.54
N ILE A 133 1.49 -0.51 3.23
CA ILE A 133 0.80 -1.60 2.54
C ILE A 133 -0.02 -1.00 1.41
N ASP A 134 -0.08 -1.67 0.27
CA ASP A 134 -0.92 -1.26 -0.84
C ASP A 134 -1.43 -2.44 -1.65
N PHE A 135 -2.69 -2.39 -2.09
CA PHE A 135 -3.26 -3.42 -2.97
C PHE A 135 -3.00 -3.06 -4.43
N SER A 136 -2.68 -4.05 -5.27
CA SER A 136 -2.55 -3.79 -6.70
C SER A 136 -3.93 -3.43 -7.32
N PRO A 137 -4.07 -2.28 -7.99
CA PRO A 137 -5.36 -1.87 -8.55
C PRO A 137 -5.82 -2.71 -9.76
N LYS A 138 -4.94 -3.54 -10.35
CA LYS A 138 -5.28 -4.41 -11.48
C LYS A 138 -5.35 -5.88 -11.10
N PHE A 139 -4.50 -6.33 -10.18
CA PHE A 139 -4.44 -7.71 -9.72
C PHE A 139 -4.86 -7.78 -8.26
N GLN A 140 -6.12 -8.10 -8.00
CA GLN A 140 -6.70 -8.18 -6.65
C GLN A 140 -6.01 -9.19 -5.72
N GLU A 141 -5.23 -10.12 -6.30
CA GLU A 141 -4.44 -11.09 -5.55
C GLU A 141 -3.08 -10.56 -5.09
N LEU A 142 -2.59 -9.44 -5.62
CA LEU A 142 -1.28 -8.90 -5.27
C LEU A 142 -1.38 -7.83 -4.19
N LEU A 143 -0.56 -7.99 -3.15
CA LEU A 143 -0.48 -7.11 -2.01
C LEU A 143 0.99 -6.70 -1.78
N LEU A 144 1.22 -5.39 -1.72
CA LEU A 144 2.52 -4.81 -1.41
C LEU A 144 2.67 -4.68 0.10
N ALA A 145 3.82 -5.06 0.64
CA ALA A 145 4.23 -4.69 1.98
C ALA A 145 5.66 -4.15 1.95
N SER A 146 5.87 -2.99 2.56
CA SER A 146 7.19 -2.41 2.76
C SER A 146 7.65 -2.65 4.20
N TYR A 147 8.92 -3.03 4.34
CA TYR A 147 9.57 -3.39 5.59
C TYR A 147 10.76 -2.48 5.84
N THR A 148 10.90 -2.03 7.09
CA THR A 148 12.04 -1.21 7.53
C THR A 148 13.25 -2.08 7.93
N LYS A 149 14.37 -1.43 8.31
CA LYS A 149 15.57 -2.12 8.79
C LYS A 149 15.30 -3.05 9.96
N ASN A 150 16.02 -4.16 9.92
CA ASN A 150 16.18 -5.02 11.08
C ASN A 150 17.44 -4.60 11.85
N PRO A 151 17.34 -4.11 13.10
CA PRO A 151 18.52 -3.79 13.90
C PRO A 151 19.35 -5.03 14.29
N SER A 152 18.82 -6.25 14.10
CA SER A 152 19.51 -7.51 14.45
C SER A 152 20.37 -8.09 13.32
N ALA A 153 20.22 -7.64 12.07
CA ALA A 153 20.92 -8.20 10.92
C ALA A 153 21.43 -7.08 9.98
N PRO A 154 22.59 -6.48 10.26
CA PRO A 154 23.14 -5.36 9.47
C PRO A 154 23.74 -5.77 8.11
N HIS A 155 23.79 -7.07 7.79
CA HIS A 155 24.29 -7.57 6.51
C HIS A 155 23.19 -7.70 5.44
N ASP A 156 21.93 -7.63 5.84
CA ASP A 156 20.79 -7.62 4.91
C ASP A 156 20.52 -6.18 4.44
N PRO A 157 19.96 -5.99 3.23
CA PRO A 157 19.57 -4.67 2.77
C PRO A 157 18.59 -4.01 3.75
N ASP A 158 18.82 -2.71 3.97
CA ASP A 158 18.11 -1.90 4.97
C ASP A 158 16.60 -1.90 4.73
N GLY A 159 16.16 -1.57 3.51
CA GLY A 159 14.75 -1.57 3.13
C GLY A 159 14.40 -2.74 2.21
N ILE A 160 13.26 -3.39 2.49
CA ILE A 160 12.75 -4.47 1.64
C ILE A 160 11.28 -4.18 1.29
N VAL A 161 10.93 -4.36 0.02
CA VAL A 161 9.52 -4.41 -0.41
C VAL A 161 9.21 -5.82 -0.84
N GLN A 162 8.14 -6.39 -0.30
CA GLN A 162 7.66 -7.70 -0.69
C GLN A 162 6.31 -7.55 -1.36
N VAL A 163 6.14 -8.25 -2.47
CA VAL A 163 4.83 -8.44 -3.10
C VAL A 163 4.35 -9.83 -2.73
N TRP A 164 3.29 -9.86 -1.96
CA TRP A 164 2.57 -11.06 -1.58
C TRP A 164 1.50 -11.36 -2.62
N ASN A 165 1.33 -12.64 -2.95
CA ASN A 165 0.18 -13.10 -3.70
C ASN A 165 -0.75 -13.79 -2.71
N LEU A 166 -2.05 -13.51 -2.77
CA LEU A 166 -3.00 -14.12 -1.87
C LEU A 166 -2.93 -15.65 -1.94
N ASN A 167 -2.66 -16.23 -3.11
CA ASN A 167 -2.57 -17.68 -3.33
C ASN A 167 -1.24 -18.32 -2.84
N LEU A 168 -0.22 -17.52 -2.51
CA LEU A 168 1.07 -18.02 -2.01
C LEU A 168 1.22 -17.66 -0.53
N HIS A 169 1.22 -18.66 0.34
CA HIS A 169 1.16 -18.47 1.80
C HIS A 169 2.51 -18.10 2.42
N ASP A 170 3.52 -18.93 2.17
CA ASP A 170 4.78 -18.92 2.95
C ASP A 170 5.89 -18.13 2.27
N ARG A 171 5.70 -17.70 1.02
CA ARG A 171 6.72 -16.97 0.27
C ARG A 171 6.16 -15.80 -0.53
N PRO A 172 6.86 -14.66 -0.54
CA PRO A 172 6.51 -13.53 -1.38
C PRO A 172 6.78 -13.86 -2.86
N GLU A 173 5.95 -13.31 -3.75
CA GLU A 173 6.11 -13.47 -5.20
C GLU A 173 7.32 -12.70 -5.71
N PHE A 174 7.51 -11.47 -5.22
CA PHE A 174 8.65 -10.61 -5.53
C PHE A 174 9.24 -10.02 -4.25
N VAL A 175 10.57 -9.95 -4.21
CA VAL A 175 11.33 -9.29 -3.13
C VAL A 175 12.25 -8.26 -3.76
N PHE A 176 11.98 -7.00 -3.47
CA PHE A 176 12.80 -5.89 -3.92
C PHE A 176 13.64 -5.36 -2.77
N HIS A 177 14.90 -5.06 -3.08
CA HIS A 177 15.85 -4.54 -2.12
C HIS A 177 16.06 -3.04 -2.32
N ALA A 178 16.26 -2.32 -1.24
CA ALA A 178 16.68 -0.93 -1.21
C ALA A 178 17.94 -0.75 -0.37
N GLN A 179 18.68 0.32 -0.66
CA GLN A 179 19.89 0.68 0.09
C GLN A 179 19.58 1.34 1.43
N SER A 180 18.36 1.85 1.61
CA SER A 180 17.92 2.55 2.81
C SER A 180 16.51 2.11 3.17
N ASP A 181 16.11 2.37 4.41
CA ASP A 181 14.75 2.13 4.92
C ASP A 181 13.69 2.71 3.99
N ILE A 182 12.62 1.95 3.76
CA ILE A 182 11.47 2.38 2.97
C ILE A 182 10.39 2.76 3.95
N LEU A 183 9.81 3.95 3.79
CA LEU A 183 8.74 4.44 4.65
C LEU A 183 7.37 4.26 4.00
N THR A 184 7.32 4.45 2.68
CA THR A 184 6.09 4.35 1.90
C THR A 184 6.39 3.62 0.61
N ALA A 185 5.46 2.76 0.19
CA ALA A 185 5.51 2.10 -1.10
C ALA A 185 4.08 1.99 -1.64
N LYS A 186 3.91 2.26 -2.94
CA LYS A 186 2.62 2.18 -3.63
C LYS A 186 2.78 1.53 -5.00
N PHE A 187 1.74 0.80 -5.40
CA PHE A 187 1.59 0.33 -6.77
C PHE A 187 1.17 1.48 -7.69
N SER A 188 1.66 1.46 -8.92
CA SER A 188 1.11 2.35 -9.95
C SER A 188 -0.27 1.86 -10.39
N PRO A 189 -1.33 2.70 -10.29
CA PRO A 189 -2.65 2.32 -10.78
C PRO A 189 -2.69 2.14 -12.30
N PHE A 190 -1.78 2.79 -13.01
CA PHE A 190 -1.73 2.78 -14.48
C PHE A 190 -0.88 1.63 -15.03
N HIS A 191 0.23 1.32 -14.37
CA HIS A 191 1.17 0.28 -14.80
C HIS A 191 1.33 -0.78 -13.69
N PRO A 192 0.81 -2.01 -13.89
CA PRO A 192 0.78 -3.01 -12.83
C PRO A 192 2.16 -3.53 -12.43
N ASN A 193 3.16 -3.34 -13.29
CA ASN A 193 4.52 -3.81 -13.04
C ASN A 193 5.36 -2.77 -12.31
N LEU A 194 4.90 -1.52 -12.22
CA LEU A 194 5.66 -0.44 -11.60
C LEU A 194 5.25 -0.27 -10.15
N ILE A 195 6.25 -0.27 -9.28
CA ILE A 195 6.14 -0.01 -7.85
C ILE A 195 7.03 1.18 -7.55
N ILE A 196 6.52 2.12 -6.77
CA ILE A 196 7.26 3.30 -6.35
C ILE A 196 7.39 3.27 -4.83
N GLY A 197 8.55 3.67 -4.32
CA GLY A 197 8.78 3.79 -2.88
C GLY A 197 9.53 5.06 -2.52
N GLY A 198 9.21 5.57 -1.34
CA GLY A 198 9.92 6.66 -0.68
C GLY A 198 10.86 6.09 0.37
N ALA A 199 12.14 6.45 0.28
CA ALA A 199 13.14 6.01 1.21
C ALA A 199 13.45 7.06 2.29
N TYR A 200 13.97 6.61 3.42
CA TYR A 200 14.37 7.48 4.55
C TYR A 200 15.50 8.44 4.17
N SER A 201 16.33 8.08 3.20
CA SER A 201 17.38 8.98 2.71
C SER A 201 16.86 10.13 1.84
N GLY A 202 15.56 10.24 1.56
CA GLY A 202 15.03 11.23 0.61
C GLY A 202 14.98 10.74 -0.85
N GLN A 203 15.47 9.52 -1.12
CA GLN A 203 15.39 8.95 -2.46
C GLN A 203 13.99 8.38 -2.73
N VAL A 204 13.40 8.79 -3.84
CA VAL A 204 12.31 8.05 -4.49
C VAL A 204 12.92 6.96 -5.36
N LEU A 205 12.47 5.73 -5.15
CA LEU A 205 12.89 4.51 -5.82
C LEU A 205 11.75 3.99 -6.69
N LEU A 206 12.10 3.47 -7.87
CA LEU A 206 11.16 2.82 -8.78
C LEU A 206 11.63 1.39 -9.07
N TRP A 207 10.75 0.43 -8.83
CA TRP A 207 10.95 -0.98 -9.13
C TRP A 207 10.01 -1.40 -10.26
N ASP A 208 10.51 -2.31 -11.11
CA ASP A 208 9.71 -3.01 -12.12
C ASP A 208 9.65 -4.49 -11.71
N THR A 209 8.46 -5.10 -11.66
CA THR A 209 8.30 -6.53 -11.35
C THR A 209 9.00 -7.44 -12.34
N ARG A 210 9.33 -6.94 -13.53
CA ARG A 210 10.14 -7.64 -14.53
C ARG A 210 11.62 -7.70 -14.15
N ALA A 211 12.10 -6.71 -13.38
CA ALA A 211 13.48 -6.61 -12.90
C ALA A 211 13.54 -7.10 -11.43
N LYS A 212 13.88 -8.38 -11.24
CA LYS A 212 13.57 -9.16 -10.03
C LYS A 212 14.04 -8.62 -8.67
N SER A 213 15.08 -7.79 -8.57
CA SER A 213 15.70 -7.55 -7.24
C SER A 213 16.24 -6.16 -6.97
N ALA A 214 16.66 -5.42 -8.00
CA ALA A 214 17.24 -4.09 -7.86
C ALA A 214 16.25 -3.00 -8.35
N PRO A 215 16.26 -1.81 -7.72
CA PRO A 215 15.50 -0.67 -8.21
C PRO A 215 16.00 -0.30 -9.61
N VAL A 216 15.07 -0.15 -10.54
CA VAL A 216 15.34 0.16 -11.95
C VAL A 216 15.81 1.60 -12.08
N GLN A 217 15.20 2.49 -11.33
CA GLN A 217 15.58 3.90 -11.29
C GLN A 217 15.59 4.41 -9.86
N LYS A 218 16.49 5.36 -9.61
CA LYS A 218 16.61 6.08 -8.34
C LYS A 218 16.74 7.56 -8.63
N THR A 219 16.11 8.38 -7.79
CA THR A 219 16.35 9.82 -7.77
C THR A 219 17.71 10.12 -7.12
N PRO A 220 18.43 11.17 -7.57
CA PRO A 220 19.69 11.56 -6.96
C PRO A 220 19.47 12.15 -5.54
N LEU A 221 20.37 11.82 -4.61
CA LEU A 221 20.35 12.30 -3.23
C LEU A 221 20.72 13.78 -3.10
N THR A 222 21.44 14.34 -4.07
CA THR A 222 22.04 15.69 -3.99
C THR A 222 21.62 16.54 -5.19
N GLY A 223 21.23 17.79 -4.94
CA GLY A 223 20.82 18.76 -5.95
C GLY A 223 19.40 19.27 -5.71
N TYR A 224 18.42 18.66 -6.39
CA TYR A 224 17.02 19.11 -6.43
C TYR A 224 16.04 18.12 -5.77
N GLY A 225 16.53 16.97 -5.30
CA GLY A 225 15.70 15.98 -4.61
C GLY A 225 15.47 16.29 -3.13
N HIS A 226 14.76 15.39 -2.45
CA HIS A 226 14.51 15.51 -1.01
C HIS A 226 15.78 15.28 -0.22
N THR A 227 15.94 16.06 0.85
CA THR A 227 17.07 15.94 1.78
C THR A 227 16.70 15.15 3.03
N HIS A 228 15.41 15.11 3.33
CA HIS A 228 14.82 14.47 4.49
C HIS A 228 14.00 13.23 4.10
N PRO A 229 13.58 12.40 5.08
CA PRO A 229 12.79 11.21 4.84
C PRO A 229 11.46 11.47 4.11
N VAL A 230 11.15 10.65 3.11
CA VAL A 230 9.89 10.73 2.37
C VAL A 230 8.82 9.93 3.09
N TYR A 231 7.89 10.60 3.80
CA TYR A 231 6.82 9.93 4.54
C TYR A 231 5.63 9.51 3.67
N ALA A 232 5.31 10.29 2.64
CA ALA A 232 4.17 10.00 1.76
C ALA A 232 4.57 10.11 0.29
N VAL A 233 4.12 9.13 -0.50
CA VAL A 233 4.22 9.14 -1.95
C VAL A 233 2.84 8.82 -2.51
N ASP A 234 2.43 9.52 -3.55
CA ASP A 234 1.23 9.20 -4.30
C ASP A 234 1.42 9.41 -5.79
N ILE A 235 0.58 8.76 -6.60
CA ILE A 235 0.68 8.81 -8.05
C ILE A 235 -0.59 9.46 -8.58
N VAL A 236 -0.41 10.63 -9.18
CA VAL A 236 -1.51 11.47 -9.63
C VAL A 236 -1.39 11.69 -11.12
N GLY A 237 -2.50 11.52 -11.83
CA GLY A 237 -2.57 11.82 -13.25
C GLY A 237 -3.52 10.91 -14.00
N THR A 238 -3.25 10.76 -15.29
CA THR A 238 -3.96 9.83 -16.17
C THR A 238 -3.04 8.64 -16.47
N GLN A 239 -3.35 7.81 -17.48
CA GLN A 239 -2.46 6.72 -17.89
C GLN A 239 -1.28 7.19 -18.76
N ASN A 240 -1.43 8.34 -19.42
CA ASN A 240 -0.43 8.88 -20.36
C ASN A 240 0.37 10.06 -19.78
N ALA A 241 -0.06 10.58 -18.63
CA ALA A 241 0.55 11.70 -17.96
C ALA A 241 0.44 11.44 -16.46
N ASN A 242 1.46 10.76 -15.92
CA ASN A 242 1.46 10.22 -14.58
C ASN A 242 2.59 10.91 -13.83
N ASN A 243 2.24 11.63 -12.78
CA ASN A 243 3.18 12.37 -11.95
C ASN A 243 3.21 11.71 -10.58
N ILE A 244 4.41 11.37 -10.13
CA ILE A 244 4.67 10.84 -8.80
C ILE A 244 4.87 12.05 -7.90
N ILE A 245 4.03 12.20 -6.89
CA ILE A 245 4.17 13.26 -5.91
C ILE A 245 4.74 12.64 -4.65
N SER A 246 5.80 13.24 -4.14
CA SER A 246 6.53 12.77 -2.96
C SER A 246 6.63 13.90 -1.95
N CYS A 247 6.43 13.56 -0.69
CA CYS A 247 6.32 14.49 0.41
C CYS A 247 7.38 14.15 1.45
N SER A 248 8.24 15.12 1.76
CA SER A 248 9.34 14.94 2.71
C SER A 248 9.18 15.83 3.94
N THR A 249 9.83 15.46 5.04
CA THR A 249 9.80 16.20 6.32
C THR A 249 10.40 17.61 6.21
N ASP A 250 11.16 17.90 5.16
CA ASP A 250 11.70 19.25 4.89
C ASP A 250 10.65 20.25 4.38
N GLY A 251 9.38 19.84 4.30
CA GLY A 251 8.31 20.67 3.78
C GLY A 251 8.31 20.81 2.26
N ALA A 252 9.21 20.11 1.56
CA ALA A 252 9.19 20.04 0.12
C ALA A 252 8.25 18.93 -0.36
N VAL A 253 7.37 19.29 -1.29
CA VAL A 253 6.60 18.37 -2.11
C VAL A 253 7.19 18.41 -3.52
N CYS A 254 7.75 17.27 -3.95
CA CYS A 254 8.38 17.15 -5.27
C CYS A 254 7.53 16.26 -6.18
N GLY A 255 7.22 16.77 -7.37
CA GLY A 255 6.59 16.08 -8.47
C GLY A 255 7.64 15.52 -9.43
N TRP A 256 7.63 14.21 -9.62
CA TRP A 256 8.50 13.46 -10.51
C TRP A 256 7.68 12.87 -11.66
N SER A 257 8.32 12.68 -12.81
CA SER A 257 7.75 11.90 -13.90
C SER A 257 8.28 10.47 -13.85
N VAL A 258 7.45 9.50 -14.23
CA VAL A 258 7.80 8.07 -14.26
C VAL A 258 9.00 7.80 -15.17
N ASP A 259 9.14 8.55 -16.27
CA ASP A 259 10.19 8.33 -17.27
C ASP A 259 11.52 9.01 -16.91
N MET A 260 11.46 10.14 -16.20
CA MET A 260 12.62 10.96 -15.84
C MET A 260 12.62 11.26 -14.34
N LEU A 261 13.31 10.41 -13.59
CA LEU A 261 13.56 10.59 -12.15
C LEU A 261 14.87 11.34 -11.84
N ALA A 262 15.63 11.76 -12.85
CA ALA A 262 16.91 12.46 -12.64
C ALA A 262 16.73 13.86 -12.04
N GLN A 263 15.63 14.53 -12.36
CA GLN A 263 15.30 15.86 -11.84
C GLN A 263 13.80 15.93 -11.51
N PRO A 264 13.41 16.60 -10.42
CA PRO A 264 12.00 16.86 -10.17
C PRO A 264 11.49 17.82 -11.25
N GLN A 265 10.31 17.54 -11.80
CA GLN A 265 9.65 18.47 -12.72
C GLN A 265 9.09 19.66 -11.96
N GLU A 266 8.61 19.41 -10.74
CA GLU A 266 8.00 20.39 -9.87
C GLU A 266 8.56 20.22 -8.46
N SER A 267 9.00 21.29 -7.84
CA SER A 267 9.37 21.33 -6.43
C SER A 267 8.59 22.45 -5.77
N LEU A 268 7.78 22.11 -4.79
CA LEU A 268 6.93 23.02 -4.05
C LEU A 268 7.35 23.01 -2.60
N ILE A 269 7.83 24.15 -2.09
CA ILE A 269 8.14 24.30 -0.66
C ILE A 269 6.89 24.79 0.04
N LEU A 270 6.41 24.01 1.01
CA LEU A 270 5.26 24.34 1.84
C LEU A 270 5.72 25.18 3.03
N THR A 271 5.38 26.47 2.98
CA THR A 271 5.60 27.41 4.09
C THR A 271 4.31 27.56 4.87
N THR A 272 4.36 27.51 6.20
CA THR A 272 3.19 27.79 7.01
C THR A 272 2.78 29.26 6.88
N PRO A 273 1.47 29.56 6.79
CA PRO A 273 1.01 30.94 6.89
C PRO A 273 1.23 31.47 8.32
N PRO A 274 1.65 32.73 8.53
CA PRO A 274 1.79 33.32 9.86
C PRO A 274 0.45 33.21 10.61
N PRO A 275 0.39 32.65 11.85
CA PRO A 275 1.21 33.02 13.02
C PRO A 275 2.15 31.94 13.62
N SER A 276 2.33 30.79 12.97
CA SER A 276 3.29 29.76 13.42
C SER A 276 4.73 30.26 13.31
N LYS A 277 5.56 29.95 14.32
CA LYS A 277 6.98 30.37 14.39
C LYS A 277 7.93 29.51 13.53
N THR A 278 7.41 28.44 12.95
CA THR A 278 8.11 27.45 12.14
C THR A 278 8.00 27.84 10.67
N GLU A 279 9.10 28.29 10.08
CA GLU A 279 9.14 28.71 8.66
C GLU A 279 8.88 27.52 7.72
N ASP A 280 9.20 26.29 8.15
CA ASP A 280 9.00 25.06 7.38
C ASP A 280 7.87 24.21 7.96
N LEU A 281 6.93 23.81 7.09
CA LEU A 281 5.89 22.83 7.43
C LEU A 281 6.50 21.43 7.35
N SER A 282 6.43 20.62 8.41
CA SER A 282 6.80 19.19 8.36
C SER A 282 5.58 18.32 8.05
N PRO A 283 5.41 17.85 6.80
CA PRO A 283 4.27 17.02 6.45
C PRO A 283 4.51 15.55 6.78
N THR A 284 3.51 14.91 7.35
CA THR A 284 3.51 13.49 7.73
C THR A 284 2.73 12.64 6.75
N CYS A 285 1.65 13.18 6.17
CA CYS A 285 0.75 12.48 5.26
C CYS A 285 0.19 13.43 4.21
N LEU A 286 -0.21 12.85 3.07
CA LEU A 286 -0.70 13.59 1.92
C LEU A 286 -1.82 12.80 1.24
N ALA A 287 -2.89 13.51 0.86
CA ALA A 287 -4.05 12.90 0.22
C ALA A 287 -4.59 13.77 -0.92
N PHE A 288 -5.01 13.12 -2.01
CA PHE A 288 -5.63 13.77 -3.17
C PHE A 288 -7.11 13.42 -3.28
N PRO A 289 -7.98 14.39 -3.60
CA PRO A 289 -9.32 14.09 -4.08
C PRO A 289 -9.24 13.44 -5.47
N GLN A 290 -10.06 12.41 -5.68
CA GLN A 290 -10.18 11.72 -6.98
C GLN A 290 -10.69 12.64 -8.10
N ALA A 291 -11.47 13.68 -7.75
CA ALA A 291 -12.08 14.59 -8.71
C ALA A 291 -11.06 15.60 -9.29
N ASP A 292 -10.12 16.08 -8.47
CA ASP A 292 -9.22 17.19 -8.82
C ASP A 292 -7.76 16.86 -8.48
N PRO A 293 -6.91 16.52 -9.48
CA PRO A 293 -5.49 16.18 -9.26
C PRO A 293 -4.59 17.38 -8.94
N THR A 294 -5.16 18.59 -8.87
CA THR A 294 -4.43 19.85 -8.65
C THR A 294 -4.52 20.35 -7.22
N PHE A 295 -5.41 19.76 -6.42
CA PHE A 295 -5.67 20.12 -5.04
C PHE A 295 -5.32 18.92 -4.16
N PHE A 296 -4.68 19.16 -3.03
CA PHE A 296 -4.35 18.11 -2.08
C PHE A 296 -4.34 18.64 -0.66
N LEU A 297 -4.50 17.74 0.31
CA LEU A 297 -4.36 18.07 1.72
C LEU A 297 -3.05 17.51 2.24
N VAL A 298 -2.45 18.27 3.14
CA VAL A 298 -1.22 17.92 3.81
C VAL A 298 -1.48 17.92 5.31
N GLY A 299 -1.29 16.77 5.95
CA GLY A 299 -1.27 16.66 7.40
C GLY A 299 0.10 17.06 7.93
N SER A 300 0.12 17.93 8.93
CA SER A 300 1.36 18.38 9.59
C SER A 300 1.60 17.66 10.91
N GLU A 301 2.86 17.67 11.34
CA GLU A 301 3.25 17.20 12.67
C GLU A 301 2.66 18.06 13.80
N GLU A 302 2.31 19.32 13.52
CA GLU A 302 1.67 20.21 14.51
C GLU A 302 0.17 19.90 14.74
N GLY A 303 -0.41 18.96 14.00
CA GLY A 303 -1.84 18.60 14.11
C GLY A 303 -2.78 19.47 13.27
N THR A 304 -2.24 20.41 12.49
CA THR A 304 -3.04 21.20 11.54
C THR A 304 -3.01 20.54 10.16
N ILE A 305 -4.16 20.47 9.49
CA ILE A 305 -4.22 20.03 8.09
C ILE A 305 -4.29 21.27 7.20
N TYR A 306 -3.41 21.32 6.21
CA TYR A 306 -3.28 22.45 5.29
C TYR A 306 -3.74 22.05 3.88
N PRO A 307 -4.70 22.78 3.29
CA PRO A 307 -5.02 22.65 1.88
C PRO A 307 -3.91 23.25 1.03
N CYS A 308 -3.48 22.51 0.01
CA CYS A 308 -2.39 22.89 -0.86
C CYS A 308 -2.83 22.81 -2.33
N HIS A 309 -2.37 23.78 -3.11
CA HIS A 309 -2.57 23.82 -4.55
C HIS A 309 -1.25 23.52 -5.27
N ARG A 310 -1.32 22.58 -6.23
CA ARG A 310 -0.17 22.18 -7.05
C ARG A 310 0.25 23.25 -8.05
N TYR A 311 -0.71 23.97 -8.62
CA TYR A 311 -0.47 25.01 -9.62
C TYR A 311 -0.98 26.36 -9.15
N ASP A 312 -0.31 27.42 -9.60
CA ASP A 312 -0.75 28.80 -9.40
C ASP A 312 -2.02 29.05 -10.25
N ARG A 313 -3.14 29.36 -9.59
CA ARG A 313 -4.39 29.79 -10.24
C ARG A 313 -4.68 31.23 -9.85
N ALA A 314 -5.43 31.96 -10.67
CA ALA A 314 -5.85 33.34 -10.40
C ALA A 314 -6.53 33.47 -9.02
N GLY A 315 -5.77 33.85 -7.99
CA GLY A 315 -6.21 34.01 -6.60
C GLY A 315 -5.58 33.07 -5.56
N ALA A 316 -4.92 31.98 -5.97
CA ALA A 316 -4.27 31.01 -5.09
C ALA A 316 -2.86 30.68 -5.62
N LYS A 317 -1.83 31.11 -4.87
CA LYS A 317 -0.42 30.82 -5.16
C LYS A 317 -0.18 29.32 -5.02
N ALA A 318 0.66 28.74 -5.88
CA ALA A 318 1.15 27.38 -5.69
C ALA A 318 1.76 27.26 -4.28
N GLY A 319 1.31 26.28 -3.50
CA GLY A 319 1.67 26.15 -2.09
C GLY A 319 0.47 25.94 -1.17
N VAL A 320 0.71 26.16 0.12
CA VAL A 320 -0.32 26.14 1.16
C VAL A 320 -1.28 27.31 0.95
N ASP A 321 -2.59 27.04 0.92
CA ASP A 321 -3.58 28.09 1.00
C ASP A 321 -3.63 28.65 2.43
N ALA A 322 -3.13 29.87 2.59
CA ALA A 322 -3.10 30.57 3.87
C ALA A 322 -4.49 30.92 4.42
N ARG A 323 -5.54 30.86 3.58
CA ARG A 323 -6.88 31.34 3.94
C ARG A 323 -7.67 30.33 4.76
N VAL A 324 -7.37 29.04 4.61
CA VAL A 324 -8.11 27.94 5.22
C VAL A 324 -7.12 27.03 5.93
N SER A 325 -7.37 26.77 7.21
CA SER A 325 -6.63 25.77 7.97
C SER A 325 -7.61 24.89 8.73
N TYR A 326 -7.34 23.60 8.78
CA TYR A 326 -8.15 22.66 9.55
C TYR A 326 -7.43 22.41 10.87
N LYS A 327 -7.75 23.25 11.86
CA LYS A 327 -7.18 23.18 13.21
C LYS A 327 -8.15 22.40 14.09
N GLY A 328 -7.71 21.24 14.57
CA GLY A 328 -8.49 20.48 15.55
C GLY A 328 -7.79 19.28 16.16
N HIS A 329 -6.72 18.75 15.55
CA HIS A 329 -5.88 17.78 16.24
C HIS A 329 -4.88 18.49 17.16
N ALA A 330 -4.60 17.87 18.30
CA ALA A 330 -3.64 18.36 19.29
C ALA A 330 -2.24 17.73 19.14
N ALA A 331 -2.10 16.77 18.23
CA ALA A 331 -0.88 16.00 18.00
C ALA A 331 -0.68 15.74 16.49
N PRO A 332 0.46 15.15 16.07
CA PRO A 332 0.74 14.86 14.67
C PRO A 332 -0.37 14.07 13.98
N VAL A 333 -0.78 14.53 12.80
CA VAL A 333 -1.73 13.80 11.95
C VAL A 333 -1.01 12.62 11.32
N MET A 334 -1.48 11.39 11.52
CA MET A 334 -0.81 10.18 11.06
C MET A 334 -1.31 9.71 9.69
N SER A 335 -2.60 9.89 9.42
CA SER A 335 -3.20 9.64 8.11
C SER A 335 -4.23 10.70 7.76
N VAL A 336 -4.37 10.96 6.46
CA VAL A 336 -5.46 11.72 5.87
C VAL A 336 -5.93 10.92 4.67
N ASP A 337 -7.24 10.69 4.57
CA ASP A 337 -7.83 9.97 3.45
C ASP A 337 -9.09 10.67 2.95
N PHE A 338 -9.18 10.82 1.63
CA PHE A 338 -10.33 11.41 0.97
C PHE A 338 -11.38 10.35 0.74
N HIS A 339 -12.65 10.72 0.89
CA HIS A 339 -13.72 9.81 0.54
C HIS A 339 -13.63 9.45 -0.97
N PRO A 340 -13.56 8.15 -1.31
CA PRO A 340 -13.43 7.70 -2.69
C PRO A 340 -14.73 8.03 -3.44
N ALA A 341 -14.66 8.97 -4.39
CA ALA A 341 -15.82 9.52 -5.07
C ALA A 341 -16.40 8.60 -6.17
N ARG A 342 -16.65 7.32 -5.87
CA ARG A 342 -17.25 6.36 -6.81
C ARG A 342 -18.69 6.02 -6.43
N GLY A 343 -19.60 6.98 -6.63
CA GLY A 343 -21.02 6.75 -6.41
C GLY A 343 -21.95 7.74 -7.10
N PRO A 344 -23.28 7.55 -6.97
CA PRO A 344 -24.29 8.42 -7.57
C PRO A 344 -24.33 9.82 -6.97
N VAL A 345 -23.77 9.99 -5.77
CA VAL A 345 -23.71 11.26 -5.03
C VAL A 345 -22.25 11.61 -4.84
N ASP A 346 -21.90 12.85 -5.17
CA ASP A 346 -20.57 13.36 -4.90
C ASP A 346 -20.40 13.62 -3.39
N LEU A 347 -19.46 12.89 -2.80
CA LEU A 347 -19.02 12.97 -1.41
C LEU A 347 -17.50 13.22 -1.34
N GLY A 348 -16.85 13.60 -2.46
CA GLY A 348 -15.41 13.84 -2.52
C GLY A 348 -14.93 14.99 -1.62
N ASP A 349 -15.85 15.77 -1.07
CA ASP A 349 -15.59 16.81 -0.09
C ASP A 349 -15.32 16.26 1.33
N LEU A 350 -15.61 14.98 1.60
CA LEU A 350 -15.38 14.38 2.93
C LEU A 350 -13.94 13.88 3.07
N VAL A 351 -13.34 14.19 4.22
CA VAL A 351 -11.97 13.80 4.55
C VAL A 351 -11.92 13.22 5.95
N LEU A 352 -11.27 12.07 6.07
CA LEU A 352 -10.97 11.44 7.35
C LEU A 352 -9.52 11.77 7.71
N SER A 353 -9.27 12.09 8.97
CA SER A 353 -7.91 12.17 9.48
C SER A 353 -7.77 11.43 10.80
N SER A 354 -6.64 10.77 10.96
CA SER A 354 -6.23 10.12 12.22
C SER A 354 -5.03 10.85 12.81
N SER A 355 -4.92 10.84 14.13
CA SER A 355 -3.88 11.58 14.84
C SER A 355 -3.43 10.82 16.08
N LEU A 356 -2.23 11.16 16.54
CA LEU A 356 -1.61 10.61 17.75
C LEU A 356 -2.33 11.04 19.05
N ASP A 357 -3.27 11.99 18.98
CA ASP A 357 -4.12 12.45 20.10
C ASP A 357 -5.32 11.53 20.37
N TRP A 358 -5.26 10.29 19.88
CA TRP A 358 -6.30 9.24 20.05
C TRP A 358 -7.63 9.58 19.36
N SER A 359 -7.64 10.60 18.50
CA SER A 359 -8.84 11.04 17.80
C SER A 359 -8.78 10.75 16.31
N VAL A 360 -9.92 10.32 15.78
CA VAL A 360 -10.21 10.32 14.33
C VAL A 360 -11.23 11.42 14.08
N LYS A 361 -10.95 12.33 13.16
CA LYS A 361 -11.83 13.46 12.85
C LYS A 361 -12.32 13.39 11.43
N LEU A 362 -13.60 13.69 11.26
CA LEU A 362 -14.25 13.82 9.96
C LEU A 362 -14.34 15.29 9.60
N TRP A 363 -13.86 15.65 8.42
CA TRP A 363 -13.86 17.00 7.89
C TRP A 363 -14.68 17.07 6.62
N LYS A 364 -15.20 18.28 6.34
CA LYS A 364 -15.75 18.63 5.04
C LYS A 364 -14.89 19.72 4.44
N VAL A 365 -14.22 19.36 3.36
CA VAL A 365 -13.44 20.28 2.55
C VAL A 365 -14.40 21.05 1.66
N ARG A 366 -14.29 22.38 1.67
CA ARG A 366 -15.07 23.20 0.75
C ARG A 366 -14.31 23.32 -0.56
N ALA A 367 -15.02 23.16 -1.67
CA ALA A 367 -14.46 23.30 -3.00
C ALA A 367 -13.73 24.66 -3.15
N PRO A 368 -12.55 24.71 -3.80
CA PRO A 368 -11.75 25.92 -3.94
C PRO A 368 -12.50 27.11 -4.55
N ALA A 369 -13.48 26.85 -5.42
CA ALA A 369 -14.29 27.89 -6.07
C ALA A 369 -15.18 28.65 -5.08
N ALA A 370 -15.68 27.99 -4.03
CA ALA A 370 -16.51 28.61 -2.98
C ALA A 370 -15.69 29.40 -1.97
N THR A 371 -14.38 29.16 -1.88
CA THR A 371 -13.44 29.94 -1.06
C THR A 371 -13.21 31.35 -1.63
N SER A 372 -13.46 31.55 -2.94
CA SER A 372 -13.30 32.85 -3.63
C SER A 372 -14.24 33.94 -3.11
N THR A 373 -15.45 33.58 -2.64
CA THR A 373 -16.48 34.54 -2.20
C THR A 373 -16.30 35.02 -0.75
N ILE A 374 -15.34 34.46 -0.01
CA ILE A 374 -14.97 34.93 1.34
C ILE A 374 -14.32 36.34 1.28
N SER A 375 -13.94 36.81 0.09
CA SER A 375 -13.39 38.15 -0.14
C SER A 375 -14.42 39.29 0.01
N GLY A 376 -15.70 39.00 0.30
CA GLY A 376 -16.80 39.97 0.21
C GLY A 376 -17.46 40.44 1.52
N VAL A 377 -17.18 39.83 2.66
CA VAL A 377 -17.76 40.27 3.94
C VAL A 377 -16.68 40.20 5.01
N GLY A 378 -16.36 41.34 5.63
CA GLY A 378 -15.23 41.50 6.53
C GLY A 378 -15.11 40.41 7.59
N ALA A 379 -14.02 39.66 7.54
CA ALA A 379 -13.52 38.86 8.64
C ALA A 379 -12.00 38.93 8.67
N LEU A 380 -11.48 39.74 9.59
CA LEU A 380 -10.16 39.55 10.18
C LEU A 380 -10.21 38.28 11.03
N GLY A 381 -10.28 37.11 10.39
CA GLY A 381 -10.35 35.83 11.08
C GLY A 381 -9.81 34.72 10.19
N GLU A 382 -8.74 34.08 10.64
CA GLU A 382 -8.24 32.81 10.11
C GLU A 382 -9.42 31.88 9.83
N GLY A 383 -9.54 31.36 8.61
CA GLY A 383 -10.58 30.39 8.24
C GLY A 383 -10.30 29.02 8.84
N ALA A 384 -10.26 28.93 10.18
CA ALA A 384 -10.14 27.69 10.92
C ALA A 384 -11.46 26.91 10.77
N VAL A 385 -11.43 25.82 10.01
CA VAL A 385 -12.58 24.92 9.86
C VAL A 385 -12.56 23.93 11.02
N SER A 386 -13.68 23.81 11.74
CA SER A 386 -13.87 22.83 12.81
C SER A 386 -14.23 21.45 12.24
N PRO A 387 -13.90 20.35 12.94
CA PRO A 387 -14.31 19.01 12.53
C PRO A 387 -15.83 18.87 12.55
N LEU A 388 -16.38 18.03 11.68
CA LEU A 388 -17.80 17.67 11.67
C LEU A 388 -18.12 16.65 12.77
N MET A 389 -17.30 15.61 12.87
CA MET A 389 -17.44 14.55 13.86
C MET A 389 -16.06 14.21 14.41
N GLU A 390 -16.02 13.81 15.68
CA GLU A 390 -14.82 13.41 16.38
C GLU A 390 -15.08 12.05 17.05
N PHE A 391 -14.21 11.09 16.76
CA PHE A 391 -14.23 9.75 17.31
C PHE A 391 -13.00 9.61 18.21
N ILE A 392 -13.20 9.64 19.53
CA ILE A 392 -12.13 9.51 20.52
C ILE A 392 -11.97 8.03 20.89
N ARG A 393 -10.75 7.50 20.87
CA ARG A 393 -10.39 6.13 21.24
C ARG A 393 -9.55 6.09 22.51
N GLU A 394 -9.37 4.89 23.04
CA GLU A 394 -8.57 4.65 24.26
C GLU A 394 -7.07 4.61 23.97
N ASP A 395 -6.70 4.25 22.73
CA ASP A 395 -5.32 4.09 22.28
C ASP A 395 -5.01 4.96 21.06
N VAL A 396 -3.72 5.06 20.74
CA VAL A 396 -3.21 5.78 19.57
C VAL A 396 -3.70 5.15 18.28
N VAL A 397 -4.27 5.98 17.40
CA VAL A 397 -4.66 5.59 16.05
C VAL A 397 -3.52 5.89 15.08
N TYR A 398 -3.05 4.87 14.37
CA TYR A 398 -1.93 5.00 13.43
C TYR A 398 -2.37 5.28 11.99
N ASP A 399 -3.50 4.71 11.59
CA ASP A 399 -3.98 4.84 10.23
C ASP A 399 -5.50 4.67 10.19
N ALA A 400 -6.12 5.35 9.25
CA ALA A 400 -7.54 5.34 9.00
C ALA A 400 -7.79 5.52 7.52
N ALA A 401 -8.68 4.69 6.96
CA ALA A 401 -8.95 4.64 5.53
C ALA A 401 -10.44 4.41 5.27
N TRP A 402 -10.96 5.09 4.25
CA TRP A 402 -12.33 4.90 3.77
C TRP A 402 -12.48 3.61 2.97
N SER A 403 -13.67 3.03 3.04
CA SER A 403 -14.06 1.98 2.10
C SER A 403 -14.21 2.57 0.69
N PRO A 404 -13.59 1.97 -0.35
CA PRO A 404 -13.70 2.41 -1.74
C PRO A 404 -15.09 2.23 -2.36
N VAL A 405 -15.94 1.44 -1.73
CA VAL A 405 -17.26 1.06 -2.26
C VAL A 405 -18.40 1.62 -1.42
N LYS A 406 -18.29 1.56 -0.08
CA LYS A 406 -19.36 1.99 0.82
C LYS A 406 -19.07 3.37 1.40
N PRO A 407 -19.97 4.35 1.22
CA PRO A 407 -19.68 5.74 1.57
C PRO A 407 -19.74 6.04 3.08
N GLY A 408 -20.42 5.19 3.85
CA GLY A 408 -20.55 5.37 5.30
C GLY A 408 -19.48 4.62 6.09
N VAL A 409 -18.69 3.76 5.43
CA VAL A 409 -17.82 2.81 6.10
C VAL A 409 -16.37 3.26 6.04
N PHE A 410 -15.72 3.29 7.19
CA PHE A 410 -14.28 3.49 7.30
C PHE A 410 -13.68 2.47 8.26
N SER A 411 -12.37 2.26 8.14
CA SER A 411 -11.60 1.40 9.00
C SER A 411 -10.54 2.20 9.73
N LEU A 412 -10.23 1.81 10.96
CA LEU A 412 -9.15 2.39 11.74
C LEU A 412 -8.29 1.30 12.36
N VAL A 413 -7.07 1.70 12.71
CA VAL A 413 -6.07 0.83 13.30
C VAL A 413 -5.46 1.47 14.53
N ASP A 414 -5.50 0.71 15.63
CA ASP A 414 -5.01 1.15 16.93
C ASP A 414 -3.66 0.53 17.30
N GLY A 415 -2.92 1.24 18.14
CA GLY A 415 -1.63 0.80 18.69
C GLY A 415 -1.73 -0.36 19.68
N ALA A 416 -2.91 -0.67 20.19
CA ALA A 416 -3.15 -1.91 20.93
C ALA A 416 -3.27 -3.15 20.02
N GLY A 417 -3.36 -2.97 18.70
CA GLY A 417 -3.47 -4.07 17.74
C GLY A 417 -4.88 -4.43 17.32
N TRP A 418 -5.80 -3.48 17.48
CA TRP A 418 -7.19 -3.63 17.06
C TRP A 418 -7.39 -3.01 15.69
N LEU A 419 -8.06 -3.77 14.84
CA LEU A 419 -8.68 -3.28 13.62
C LEU A 419 -10.16 -3.04 13.91
N GLU A 420 -10.60 -1.80 13.76
CA GLU A 420 -12.01 -1.44 13.94
C GLU A 420 -12.65 -0.99 12.62
N LEU A 421 -13.89 -1.43 12.39
CA LEU A 421 -14.73 -1.02 11.28
C LEU A 421 -15.90 -0.20 11.81
N TRP A 422 -16.11 0.92 11.15
CA TRP A 422 -17.11 1.92 11.53
C TRP A 422 -18.07 2.13 10.39
N ASP A 423 -19.36 2.27 10.72
CA ASP A 423 -20.37 2.72 9.77
C ASP A 423 -21.09 3.93 10.36
N ILE A 424 -20.76 5.11 9.82
CA ILE A 424 -21.26 6.41 10.29
C ILE A 424 -22.79 6.50 10.17
N THR A 425 -23.40 5.69 9.31
CA THR A 425 -24.87 5.71 9.12
C THR A 425 -25.62 4.94 10.19
N VAL A 426 -24.94 4.04 10.90
CA VAL A 426 -25.54 3.13 11.89
C VAL A 426 -25.18 3.57 13.29
N GLU A 427 -23.88 3.59 13.61
CA GLU A 427 -23.35 3.84 14.94
C GLU A 427 -22.15 4.79 14.85
N THR A 428 -22.16 5.81 15.71
CA THR A 428 -21.10 6.84 15.75
C THR A 428 -20.30 6.83 17.05
N GLU A 429 -20.71 6.06 18.05
CA GLU A 429 -20.05 6.01 19.37
C GLU A 429 -19.21 4.74 19.55
N GLU A 430 -19.69 3.61 19.02
CA GLU A 430 -19.04 2.29 19.09
C GLU A 430 -18.70 1.74 17.69
N PRO A 431 -17.60 0.99 17.56
CA PRO A 431 -17.24 0.34 16.31
C PRO A 431 -18.20 -0.83 16.01
N VAL A 432 -18.60 -0.95 14.76
CA VAL A 432 -19.54 -1.99 14.29
C VAL A 432 -18.89 -3.37 14.30
N ALA A 433 -17.60 -3.43 14.02
CA ALA A 433 -16.81 -4.65 14.19
C ALA A 433 -15.42 -4.30 14.70
N ARG A 434 -14.91 -5.13 15.62
CA ARG A 434 -13.56 -5.02 16.16
C ARG A 434 -12.91 -6.40 16.10
N ILE A 435 -11.75 -6.47 15.48
CA ILE A 435 -11.01 -7.71 15.27
C ILE A 435 -9.53 -7.47 15.53
N SER A 436 -8.86 -8.41 16.17
CA SER A 436 -7.40 -8.43 16.25
C SER A 436 -6.85 -9.58 15.40
N PRO A 437 -5.67 -9.42 14.77
CA PRO A 437 -5.02 -10.52 14.07
C PRO A 437 -4.71 -11.70 14.99
N SER A 438 -4.91 -12.91 14.47
CA SER A 438 -4.63 -14.15 15.19
C SER A 438 -3.17 -14.20 15.73
N PRO A 439 -2.97 -14.64 16.98
CA PRO A 439 -1.62 -14.81 17.53
C PRO A 439 -0.91 -15.96 16.81
N ARG A 440 0.31 -15.72 16.34
CA ARG A 440 1.16 -16.78 15.79
C ARG A 440 1.60 -17.77 16.87
N LYS A 441 1.61 -19.05 16.51
CA LYS A 441 2.08 -20.15 17.37
C LYS A 441 3.54 -20.02 17.83
N ASP A 442 4.38 -19.28 17.08
CA ASP A 442 5.80 -19.05 17.39
C ASP A 442 6.13 -17.61 17.85
N GLY A 443 5.12 -16.74 17.99
CA GLY A 443 5.31 -15.36 18.42
C GLY A 443 5.49 -15.27 19.94
N ARG A 444 6.57 -14.62 20.41
CA ARG A 444 6.68 -14.26 21.83
C ARG A 444 5.48 -13.41 22.24
N THR A 445 4.67 -13.96 23.14
CA THR A 445 3.38 -13.47 23.65
C THR A 445 3.46 -12.17 24.46
N MET A 446 4.52 -11.36 24.35
CA MET A 446 4.81 -10.29 25.32
C MET A 446 5.15 -8.91 24.76
N LEU A 447 5.23 -8.71 23.45
CA LEU A 447 5.55 -7.38 22.90
C LEU A 447 4.45 -6.95 21.93
N SER A 448 3.71 -5.91 22.36
CA SER A 448 2.79 -5.04 21.62
C SER A 448 2.47 -5.52 20.19
N LYS A 449 1.26 -6.05 20.00
CA LYS A 449 0.70 -6.33 18.66
C LYS A 449 0.28 -5.03 17.96
N SER A 450 1.04 -3.94 18.07
CA SER A 450 0.66 -2.67 17.46
C SER A 450 0.56 -2.84 15.95
N LEU A 451 -0.59 -2.43 15.42
CA LEU A 451 -0.83 -2.35 14.00
C LEU A 451 -0.51 -0.92 13.54
N ASN A 452 0.13 -0.80 12.37
CA ASN A 452 0.66 0.48 11.89
C ASN A 452 -0.13 1.04 10.70
N LYS A 453 -0.60 0.17 9.80
CA LYS A 453 -1.15 0.57 8.49
C LYS A 453 -2.34 -0.27 8.08
N ILE A 454 -3.22 0.37 7.32
CA ILE A 454 -4.42 -0.25 6.76
C ILE A 454 -4.61 0.15 5.31
N THR A 455 -5.09 -0.78 4.49
CA THR A 455 -5.52 -0.46 3.14
C THR A 455 -6.68 -1.32 2.72
N TRP A 456 -7.62 -0.71 2.00
CA TRP A 456 -8.73 -1.40 1.37
C TRP A 456 -8.39 -1.86 -0.04
N GLU A 457 -9.03 -2.92 -0.47
CA GLU A 457 -9.04 -3.33 -1.87
C GLU A 457 -9.84 -2.34 -2.73
N GLN A 458 -9.17 -1.66 -3.65
CA GLN A 458 -9.74 -0.54 -4.42
C GLN A 458 -10.89 -0.92 -5.37
N GLN A 459 -10.97 -2.17 -5.84
CA GLN A 459 -11.97 -2.57 -6.85
C GLN A 459 -13.27 -3.10 -6.25
N GLU A 460 -13.19 -4.11 -5.39
CA GLU A 460 -14.37 -4.75 -4.80
C GLU A 460 -14.65 -4.29 -3.38
N GLY A 461 -13.65 -3.75 -2.66
CA GLY A 461 -13.81 -3.32 -1.27
C GLY A 461 -14.27 -4.45 -0.34
N LYS A 462 -13.98 -5.72 -0.69
CA LYS A 462 -14.31 -6.89 0.14
C LYS A 462 -13.14 -7.27 1.04
N ARG A 463 -11.91 -6.97 0.62
CA ARG A 463 -10.70 -7.30 1.36
C ARG A 463 -10.07 -6.06 1.99
N LEU A 464 -9.47 -6.29 3.14
CA LEU A 464 -8.81 -5.30 3.97
C LEU A 464 -7.49 -5.88 4.45
N ALA A 465 -6.38 -5.16 4.25
CA ALA A 465 -5.07 -5.60 4.73
C ALA A 465 -4.58 -4.70 5.84
N THR A 466 -3.93 -5.30 6.84
CA THR A 466 -3.33 -4.60 7.98
C THR A 466 -1.91 -5.09 8.23
N GLY A 467 -1.05 -4.21 8.72
CA GLY A 467 0.36 -4.50 8.96
C GLY A 467 0.77 -4.27 10.39
N GLY A 468 1.40 -5.26 11.00
CA GLY A 468 1.93 -5.18 12.36
C GLY A 468 3.38 -4.71 12.45
N ILE A 469 3.77 -4.31 13.66
CA ILE A 469 5.18 -4.10 14.04
C ILE A 469 6.00 -5.40 14.05
N ASP A 470 5.32 -6.55 14.15
CA ASP A 470 5.92 -7.89 14.14
C ASP A 470 6.30 -8.39 12.74
N GLY A 471 6.03 -7.59 11.71
CA GLY A 471 6.27 -7.94 10.31
C GLY A 471 5.19 -8.84 9.73
N SER A 472 4.07 -9.05 10.44
CA SER A 472 2.93 -9.79 9.95
C SER A 472 2.01 -8.91 9.11
N LEU A 473 1.64 -9.43 7.95
CA LEU A 473 0.65 -8.81 7.08
C LEU A 473 -0.59 -9.68 7.11
N THR A 474 -1.68 -9.18 7.69
CA THR A 474 -2.93 -9.93 7.83
C THR A 474 -3.99 -9.35 6.91
N VAL A 475 -4.64 -10.22 6.14
CA VAL A 475 -5.72 -9.89 5.22
C VAL A 475 -7.04 -10.42 5.79
N PHE A 476 -7.99 -9.51 5.91
CA PHE A 476 -9.35 -9.75 6.37
C PHE A 476 -10.34 -9.66 5.21
N GLU A 477 -11.34 -10.54 5.25
CA GLU A 477 -12.56 -10.44 4.46
C GLU A 477 -13.61 -9.71 5.28
N VAL A 478 -14.19 -8.68 4.67
CA VAL A 478 -15.27 -7.90 5.27
C VAL A 478 -16.60 -8.39 4.72
N GLY A 479 -17.55 -8.67 5.61
CA GLY A 479 -18.89 -9.13 5.25
C GLY A 479 -19.62 -8.18 4.30
N PRO A 480 -20.62 -8.67 3.54
CA PRO A 480 -21.30 -7.92 2.47
C PRO A 480 -22.02 -6.65 2.93
N ASP A 481 -22.31 -6.52 4.22
CA ASP A 481 -22.93 -5.32 4.78
C ASP A 481 -21.92 -4.21 5.09
N LEU A 482 -20.63 -4.53 5.22
CA LEU A 482 -19.56 -3.56 5.47
C LEU A 482 -18.65 -3.36 4.24
N GLY A 483 -18.53 -4.37 3.38
CA GLY A 483 -17.74 -4.34 2.15
C GLY A 483 -18.51 -4.89 0.95
N GLY A 484 -17.94 -4.76 -0.25
CA GLY A 484 -18.53 -5.34 -1.47
C GLY A 484 -19.59 -4.48 -2.18
N LYS A 485 -19.67 -4.65 -3.51
CA LYS A 485 -20.64 -3.96 -4.39
C LYS A 485 -22.06 -4.52 -4.34
N GLU A 486 -22.20 -5.78 -3.89
CA GLU A 486 -23.44 -6.55 -4.01
C GLU A 486 -24.58 -6.04 -3.11
N SER A 487 -24.25 -5.40 -1.98
CA SER A 487 -25.24 -4.83 -1.04
C SER A 487 -25.33 -3.31 -1.09
N LEU A 488 -24.72 -2.65 -2.09
CA LEU A 488 -24.68 -1.19 -2.15
C LEU A 488 -26.06 -0.62 -2.50
N LYS A 489 -26.71 0.02 -1.53
CA LYS A 489 -27.97 0.74 -1.77
C LYS A 489 -27.68 2.21 -2.03
N ASN A 490 -28.26 2.77 -3.09
CA ASN A 490 -28.18 4.22 -3.37
C ASN A 490 -28.75 5.08 -2.23
N GLU A 491 -29.60 4.51 -1.39
CA GLU A 491 -30.12 5.14 -0.18
C GLU A 491 -29.01 5.44 0.84
N GLU A 492 -27.98 4.60 0.95
CA GLU A 492 -26.86 4.80 1.89
C GLU A 492 -26.10 6.09 1.55
N TRP A 493 -25.80 6.32 0.27
CA TRP A 493 -25.18 7.57 -0.22
C TRP A 493 -26.00 8.81 0.13
N THR A 494 -27.32 8.71 -0.02
CA THR A 494 -28.24 9.81 0.30
C THR A 494 -28.33 10.01 1.82
N ASN A 495 -28.30 8.94 2.59
CA ASN A 495 -28.34 8.98 4.05
C ASN A 495 -27.08 9.61 4.63
N VAL A 496 -25.89 9.25 4.12
CA VAL A 496 -24.63 9.91 4.48
C VAL A 496 -24.72 11.40 4.19
N LYS A 497 -25.16 11.80 2.99
CA LYS A 497 -25.31 13.22 2.65
C LYS A 497 -26.30 13.95 3.57
N LYS A 498 -27.44 13.33 3.90
CA LYS A 498 -28.41 13.90 4.85
C LYS A 498 -27.83 14.02 6.25
N LEU A 499 -27.06 13.04 6.70
CA LEU A 499 -26.40 13.04 8.01
C LEU A 499 -25.35 14.15 8.08
N VAL A 500 -24.47 14.24 7.08
CA VAL A 500 -23.47 15.31 6.97
C VAL A 500 -24.13 16.68 6.98
N ASN A 501 -25.17 16.89 6.18
CA ASN A 501 -25.91 18.17 6.17
C ASN A 501 -26.59 18.48 7.52
N ARG A 502 -27.08 17.45 8.23
CA ARG A 502 -27.65 17.62 9.57
C ARG A 502 -26.59 18.03 10.58
N VAL A 503 -25.45 17.35 10.57
CA VAL A 503 -24.33 17.65 11.49
C VAL A 503 -23.73 19.01 11.18
N GLU A 504 -23.62 19.39 9.92
CA GLU A 504 -23.23 20.74 9.52
C GLU A 504 -24.24 21.79 10.02
N ALA A 505 -25.54 21.54 9.89
CA ALA A 505 -26.57 22.45 10.41
C ALA A 505 -26.54 22.57 11.94
N VAL A 506 -26.25 21.48 12.65
CA VAL A 506 -26.10 21.50 14.12
C VAL A 506 -24.81 22.20 14.53
N GLY A 507 -23.68 21.96 13.84
CA GLY A 507 -22.41 22.65 14.09
C GLY A 507 -22.48 24.15 13.82
N VAL A 508 -23.26 24.57 12.81
CA VAL A 508 -23.52 25.99 12.53
C VAL A 508 -24.45 26.63 13.59
N ASN A 509 -25.43 25.87 14.11
CA ASN A 509 -26.36 26.36 15.14
C ASN A 509 -25.83 26.22 16.58
N GLY A 510 -24.79 25.43 16.82
CA GLY A 510 -24.15 25.22 18.13
C GLY A 510 -23.26 26.38 18.59
N VAL A 511 -23.00 27.37 17.73
CA VAL A 511 -22.18 28.56 18.06
C VAL A 511 -23.05 29.75 18.53
N THR A 512 -24.38 29.60 18.60
CA THR A 512 -25.27 30.58 19.24
C THR A 512 -25.93 29.95 20.46
N GLY A 513 -25.21 29.92 21.57
CA GLY A 513 -25.66 29.29 22.80
C GLY A 513 -24.85 29.65 24.04
N VAL A 514 -24.59 30.94 24.26
CA VAL A 514 -24.59 31.56 25.60
C VAL A 514 -25.29 32.90 25.49
#